data_AF-D7GXH2-F1
#
_entry.id   AF-D7GXH2-F1
#
_cell.length_a   1.000
_cell.length_b   1.000
_cell.length_c   1.000
_cell.angle_alpha   90.00
_cell.angle_beta   90.00
_cell.angle_gamma   90.00
#
_symmetry.space_group_name_H-M   'P 1'
#
loop_
_entity.id
_entity.type
_entity.pdbx_description
1 polymer ?
#
loop_
_entity_poly.entity_id
_entity_poly.type
_entity_poly.pdbx_seq_one_letter_code
_entity_poly.pdbx_strand_id
1 'polypeptide(L)'
;MSSGKDTHMSLSVTQSKKCKKCKYPITSGISCVNCGSLSPPSCSKLLKNVKIISDSQLICCDKPPDDPQTSEVADTDVSTKNNESSHPGRLINRSNELTIKKSTVKNNQQQNVQLQKPSISSGVPRQNSVDLPDTDAEKDTGGWEIPTQRNRRQRTKKTQNVVYGNAKTNLEQNFTAKPNKKAWIYLGKVKPDTDEDVIRNYVSRKLPEADELIVEKLNSAGKNESFKIGINFVFKDNISSAGFWPDGVLIRRFHFGKKPFLGETGEPTNENSQALLEGTS
;
A
#
# COMPACT_ATOMS: atom_id res chain seq x y z
N MET A 1 -68.53 14.51 -26.23
CA MET A 1 -67.50 15.57 -26.29
C MET A 1 -66.40 15.22 -25.29
N SER A 2 -65.35 14.52 -25.73
CA SER A 2 -64.18 14.23 -24.90
C SER A 2 -62.93 14.52 -25.71
N SER A 3 -62.31 15.66 -25.42
CA SER A 3 -61.13 16.18 -26.12
C SER A 3 -59.86 15.67 -25.43
N GLY A 4 -59.22 14.65 -25.99
CA GLY A 4 -57.90 14.17 -25.55
C GLY A 4 -56.79 15.12 -26.03
N LYS A 5 -55.97 15.61 -25.10
CA LYS A 5 -54.79 16.45 -25.39
C LYS A 5 -53.56 15.55 -25.49
N ASP A 6 -53.07 15.35 -26.70
CA ASP A 6 -51.80 14.67 -26.95
C ASP A 6 -50.64 15.55 -26.51
N THR A 7 -49.95 15.12 -25.45
CA THR A 7 -48.77 15.81 -24.90
C THR A 7 -47.54 15.26 -25.60
N HIS A 8 -47.04 15.97 -26.61
CA HIS A 8 -45.76 15.66 -27.24
C HIS A 8 -44.61 15.89 -26.25
N MET A 9 -44.04 14.82 -25.70
CA MET A 9 -42.76 14.88 -24.97
C MET A 9 -41.61 15.00 -25.97
N SER A 10 -41.16 16.22 -26.22
CA SER A 10 -39.95 16.49 -26.99
C SER A 10 -38.72 15.97 -26.23
N LEU A 11 -38.13 14.87 -26.70
CA LEU A 11 -36.85 14.34 -26.24
C LEU A 11 -35.73 15.28 -26.72
N SER A 12 -35.25 16.14 -25.83
CA SER A 12 -34.08 16.98 -26.09
C SER A 12 -32.81 16.13 -26.05
N VAL A 13 -32.11 16.08 -27.19
CA VAL A 13 -30.79 15.43 -27.31
C VAL A 13 -29.80 16.19 -26.43
N THR A 14 -29.43 15.61 -25.29
CA THR A 14 -28.41 16.18 -24.41
C THR A 14 -27.03 15.94 -25.01
N GLN A 15 -26.43 17.00 -25.57
CA GLN A 15 -25.07 16.94 -26.07
C GLN A 15 -24.10 16.59 -24.92
N SER A 16 -23.30 15.54 -25.09
CA SER A 16 -22.37 15.06 -24.06
C SER A 16 -21.29 16.12 -23.78
N LYS A 17 -21.30 16.70 -22.57
CA LYS A 17 -20.26 17.66 -22.14
C LYS A 17 -19.01 16.90 -21.67
N LYS A 18 -17.82 17.44 -21.98
CA LYS A 18 -16.52 16.89 -21.54
C LYS A 18 -16.07 17.56 -20.23
N CYS A 19 -15.39 16.80 -19.36
CA CYS A 19 -14.78 17.34 -18.15
C CYS A 19 -13.68 18.35 -18.46
N LYS A 20 -13.62 19.48 -17.75
CA LYS A 20 -12.48 20.44 -17.88
C LYS A 20 -11.14 19.84 -17.45
N LYS A 21 -11.13 18.94 -16.46
CA LYS A 21 -9.89 18.35 -15.92
C LYS A 21 -9.39 17.15 -16.73
N CYS A 22 -10.22 16.10 -16.85
CA CYS A 22 -9.81 14.84 -17.47
C CYS A 22 -10.18 14.71 -18.95
N LYS A 23 -10.91 15.69 -19.52
CA LYS A 23 -11.40 15.71 -20.91
C LYS A 23 -12.32 14.54 -21.31
N TYR A 24 -12.70 13.68 -20.37
CA TYR A 24 -13.59 12.54 -20.61
C TYR A 24 -15.06 13.02 -20.73
N PRO A 25 -15.87 12.42 -21.63
CA PRO A 25 -17.31 12.72 -21.72
C PRO A 25 -18.04 12.28 -20.46
N ILE A 26 -18.96 13.11 -19.97
CA ILE A 26 -19.68 12.86 -18.72
C ILE A 26 -21.18 13.03 -18.96
N THR A 27 -21.95 12.09 -18.43
CA THR A 27 -23.41 12.12 -18.43
C THR A 27 -24.00 12.64 -17.13
N SER A 28 -23.32 12.44 -15.99
CA SER A 28 -23.73 12.95 -14.68
C SER A 28 -22.53 13.37 -13.81
N GLY A 29 -22.70 14.42 -13.01
CA GLY A 29 -21.65 14.93 -12.14
C GLY A 29 -22.04 16.24 -11.47
N ILE A 30 -21.07 16.87 -10.80
CA ILE A 30 -21.24 18.16 -10.16
C ILE A 30 -21.20 19.24 -11.23
N SER A 31 -22.23 20.08 -11.31
CA SER A 31 -22.35 21.13 -12.32
C SER A 31 -21.81 22.47 -11.81
N CYS A 32 -21.04 23.16 -12.65
CA CYS A 32 -20.64 24.54 -12.36
C CYS A 32 -21.82 25.49 -12.52
N VAL A 33 -22.13 26.29 -11.49
CA VAL A 33 -23.22 27.27 -11.53
C VAL A 33 -23.00 28.33 -12.60
N ASN A 34 -21.76 28.78 -12.81
CA ASN A 34 -21.47 29.88 -13.74
C ASN A 34 -21.39 29.46 -15.21
N CYS A 35 -20.82 28.28 -15.51
CA CYS A 35 -20.58 27.86 -16.91
C CYS A 35 -21.29 26.56 -17.30
N GLY A 36 -22.04 25.93 -16.39
CA GLY A 36 -22.76 24.68 -16.65
C GLY A 36 -21.87 23.49 -17.03
N SER A 37 -20.55 23.55 -16.79
CA SER A 37 -19.64 22.44 -17.05
C SER A 37 -19.82 21.34 -15.99
N LEU A 38 -19.80 20.08 -16.42
CA LEU A 38 -19.91 18.93 -15.52
C LEU A 38 -18.53 18.38 -15.15
N SER A 39 -18.33 18.06 -13.87
CA SER A 39 -17.12 17.42 -13.38
C SER A 39 -17.45 16.21 -12.48
N PRO A 40 -16.74 15.08 -12.59
CA PRO A 40 -16.90 13.98 -11.65
C PRO A 40 -16.44 14.41 -10.26
N PRO A 41 -17.01 13.86 -9.18
CA PRO A 41 -16.63 14.19 -7.80
C PRO A 41 -15.12 13.98 -7.51
N SER A 42 -14.47 13.06 -8.22
CA SER A 42 -13.03 12.84 -8.11
C SER A 42 -12.21 13.94 -8.78
N CYS A 43 -12.68 14.50 -9.90
CA CYS A 43 -11.96 15.58 -10.59
C CYS A 43 -12.24 16.95 -9.99
N SER A 44 -13.44 17.19 -9.42
CA SER A 44 -13.77 18.48 -8.80
C SER A 44 -12.82 18.82 -7.65
N LYS A 45 -12.41 17.81 -6.86
CA LYS A 45 -11.40 17.94 -5.80
C LYS A 45 -9.99 18.29 -6.28
N LEU A 46 -9.72 18.12 -7.58
CA LEU A 46 -8.41 18.35 -8.21
C LEU A 46 -8.36 19.60 -9.07
N LEU A 47 -9.46 20.35 -9.16
CA LEU A 47 -9.51 21.63 -9.85
C LEU A 47 -8.95 22.72 -8.93
N LYS A 48 -8.00 23.51 -9.44
CA LYS A 48 -7.51 24.70 -8.75
C LYS A 48 -8.60 25.78 -8.81
N ASN A 49 -8.77 26.56 -7.73
CA ASN A 49 -9.71 27.68 -7.65
C ASN A 49 -11.17 27.27 -7.89
N VAL A 50 -11.60 26.20 -7.21
CA VAL A 50 -13.00 25.76 -7.24
C VAL A 50 -13.61 25.85 -5.85
N LYS A 51 -14.77 26.50 -5.76
CA LYS A 51 -15.59 26.53 -4.55
C LYS A 51 -16.74 25.54 -4.69
N ILE A 52 -16.79 24.52 -3.83
CA ILE A 52 -17.89 23.56 -3.79
C ILE A 52 -19.02 24.18 -2.97
N ILE A 53 -20.21 24.33 -3.56
CA ILE A 53 -21.39 24.89 -2.88
C ILE A 53 -22.20 23.77 -2.25
N SER A 54 -22.41 22.67 -2.98
CA SER A 54 -23.17 21.49 -2.54
C SER A 54 -22.65 20.22 -3.24
N ASP A 55 -23.21 19.07 -2.88
CA ASP A 55 -22.86 17.79 -3.53
C ASP A 55 -23.17 17.74 -5.03
N SER A 56 -24.01 18.66 -5.53
CA SER A 56 -24.40 18.76 -6.94
C SER A 56 -23.91 20.03 -7.63
N GLN A 57 -23.41 21.03 -6.89
CA GLN A 57 -23.03 22.34 -7.45
C GLN A 57 -21.65 22.82 -7.00
N LEU A 58 -20.91 23.42 -7.94
CA LEU A 58 -19.62 24.06 -7.69
C LEU A 58 -19.49 25.37 -8.48
N ILE A 59 -18.47 26.18 -8.17
CA ILE A 59 -18.06 27.34 -8.95
C ILE A 59 -16.64 27.08 -9.46
N CYS A 60 -16.45 26.98 -10.77
CA CYS A 60 -15.13 26.74 -11.40
C CYS A 60 -14.66 27.85 -12.33
N CYS A 61 -15.36 28.98 -12.34
CA CYS A 61 -15.11 30.09 -13.26
C CYS A 61 -14.98 31.41 -12.50
N ASP A 62 -14.60 31.38 -11.23
CA ASP A 62 -14.19 32.61 -10.56
C ASP A 62 -12.92 33.08 -11.26
N LYS A 63 -13.07 34.11 -12.09
CA LYS A 63 -11.93 34.92 -12.48
C LYS A 63 -11.31 35.38 -11.16
N PRO A 64 -9.98 35.25 -10.97
CA PRO A 64 -9.36 35.96 -9.86
C PRO A 64 -9.83 37.42 -9.96
N PRO A 65 -10.22 38.05 -8.84
CA PRO A 65 -10.56 39.47 -8.87
C PRO A 65 -9.39 40.17 -9.55
N ASP A 66 -9.68 40.91 -10.62
CA ASP A 66 -8.65 41.64 -11.37
C ASP A 66 -7.86 42.44 -10.34
N ASP A 67 -6.60 42.06 -10.11
CA ASP A 67 -5.72 42.78 -9.19
C ASP A 67 -5.77 44.26 -9.61
N PRO A 68 -6.10 45.18 -8.70
CA PRO A 68 -6.14 46.60 -9.04
C PRO A 68 -4.78 46.99 -9.59
N GLN A 69 -4.80 47.43 -10.86
CA GLN A 69 -3.63 47.83 -11.64
C GLN A 69 -2.62 48.57 -10.77
N THR A 70 -1.51 47.91 -10.43
CA THR A 70 -0.35 48.60 -9.89
C THR A 70 0.34 49.25 -11.08
N SER A 71 0.09 50.55 -11.24
CA SER A 71 0.68 51.40 -12.26
C SER A 71 2.21 51.30 -12.21
N GLU A 72 2.79 50.91 -13.34
CA GLU A 72 4.21 50.99 -13.63
C GLU A 72 4.72 52.42 -13.42
N VAL A 73 5.74 52.56 -12.56
CA VAL A 73 6.69 53.68 -12.64
C VAL A 73 8.06 53.10 -12.96
N ALA A 74 8.62 53.66 -14.03
CA ALA A 74 9.88 53.31 -14.65
C ALA A 74 11.10 53.72 -13.82
N ASP A 75 12.24 53.18 -14.28
CA ASP A 75 13.61 53.66 -14.09
C ASP A 75 14.30 53.38 -12.75
N THR A 76 15.27 52.46 -12.73
CA THR A 76 16.67 52.82 -12.96
C THR A 76 17.62 51.61 -12.93
N ASP A 77 18.57 51.71 -13.85
CA ASP A 77 19.72 50.85 -14.15
C ASP A 77 20.84 51.05 -13.10
N VAL A 78 21.28 49.99 -12.41
CA VAL A 78 22.58 49.94 -11.72
C VAL A 78 23.20 48.55 -11.82
N SER A 79 24.27 48.50 -12.61
CA SER A 79 25.31 47.48 -12.61
C SER A 79 26.01 47.37 -11.26
N THR A 80 26.12 46.14 -10.71
CA THR A 80 27.18 45.79 -9.76
C THR A 80 27.75 44.42 -10.10
N LYS A 81 28.93 44.44 -10.74
CA LYS A 81 29.87 43.32 -10.78
C LYS A 81 30.32 43.02 -9.35
N ASN A 82 30.47 41.76 -8.96
CA ASN A 82 31.52 41.35 -8.03
C ASN A 82 31.88 39.87 -8.21
N ASN A 83 33.19 39.68 -8.21
CA ASN A 83 34.01 38.49 -8.36
C ASN A 83 34.13 37.72 -7.04
N GLU A 84 34.89 36.60 -7.10
CA GLU A 84 35.53 35.86 -6.00
C GLU A 84 34.66 34.81 -5.28
N SER A 85 34.81 33.53 -5.62
CA SER A 85 35.87 32.59 -5.18
C SER A 85 35.73 32.17 -3.72
N SER A 86 35.37 30.91 -3.47
CA SER A 86 36.10 30.04 -2.55
C SER A 86 35.53 28.61 -2.56
N HIS A 87 36.38 27.66 -2.92
CA HIS A 87 36.16 26.23 -2.69
C HIS A 87 36.48 25.88 -1.22
N PRO A 88 35.73 24.95 -0.60
CA PRO A 88 36.28 24.14 0.47
C PRO A 88 36.45 22.67 0.02
N GLY A 89 37.71 22.34 -0.25
CA GLY A 89 38.44 21.27 0.47
C GLY A 89 37.77 19.91 0.63
N ARG A 90 38.10 19.02 -0.30
CA ARG A 90 37.94 17.56 -0.21
C ARG A 90 39.08 16.99 0.66
N LEU A 91 38.83 16.70 1.93
CA LEU A 91 39.79 15.97 2.77
C LEU A 91 39.53 14.46 2.68
N ILE A 92 40.49 13.78 2.07
CA ILE A 92 40.68 12.34 2.04
C ILE A 92 41.22 11.95 3.41
N ASN A 93 40.49 11.12 4.17
CA ASN A 93 41.05 10.46 5.33
C ASN A 93 41.30 8.98 5.00
N ARG A 94 42.58 8.62 5.11
CA ARG A 94 43.22 7.38 4.69
C ARG A 94 43.71 6.68 5.95
N SER A 95 43.57 5.34 5.94
CA SER A 95 44.22 4.37 6.84
C SER A 95 43.53 4.09 8.17
N ASN A 96 43.04 2.85 8.30
CA ASN A 96 43.69 1.89 9.20
C ASN A 96 43.44 0.46 8.71
N GLU A 97 44.54 -0.15 8.26
CA GLU A 97 44.77 -1.57 8.12
C GLU A 97 44.45 -2.31 9.42
N LEU A 98 43.70 -3.40 9.33
CA LEU A 98 43.86 -4.52 10.26
C LEU A 98 43.68 -5.84 9.51
N THR A 99 44.83 -6.46 9.37
CA THR A 99 45.16 -7.79 8.88
C THR A 99 44.36 -8.85 9.64
N ILE A 100 43.44 -9.56 8.97
CA ILE A 100 42.98 -10.88 9.45
C ILE A 100 43.31 -11.92 8.40
N LYS A 101 43.96 -12.95 8.92
CA LYS A 101 44.74 -13.98 8.25
C LYS A 101 43.84 -14.93 7.46
N LYS A 102 44.40 -15.34 6.32
CA LYS A 102 44.02 -16.51 5.52
C LYS A 102 43.66 -17.72 6.39
N SER A 103 42.45 -18.25 6.21
CA SER A 103 42.18 -19.67 6.37
C SER A 103 41.56 -20.23 5.09
N THR A 104 42.44 -20.85 4.32
CA THR A 104 42.15 -21.76 3.22
C THR A 104 41.27 -22.90 3.72
N VAL A 105 40.03 -23.02 3.25
CA VAL A 105 39.26 -24.27 3.33
C VAL A 105 38.68 -24.57 1.96
N LYS A 106 38.84 -25.83 1.60
CA LYS A 106 38.86 -26.38 0.25
C LYS A 106 37.47 -26.40 -0.38
N ASN A 107 37.42 -25.90 -1.60
CA ASN A 107 36.40 -26.16 -2.60
C ASN A 107 36.69 -27.51 -3.24
N ASN A 108 35.90 -28.56 -2.98
CA ASN A 108 35.54 -29.61 -3.95
C ASN A 108 34.64 -30.69 -3.33
N GLN A 109 33.34 -30.65 -3.64
CA GLN A 109 32.56 -31.86 -3.89
C GLN A 109 31.25 -31.48 -4.58
N GLN A 110 31.31 -31.36 -5.90
CA GLN A 110 30.15 -31.59 -6.75
C GLN A 110 29.91 -33.10 -6.76
N GLN A 111 29.06 -33.60 -5.87
CA GLN A 111 28.42 -34.90 -6.07
C GLN A 111 27.04 -34.69 -6.69
N ASN A 112 27.01 -35.09 -7.95
CA ASN A 112 25.90 -35.43 -8.79
C ASN A 112 24.89 -36.34 -8.04
N VAL A 113 23.78 -35.77 -7.55
CA VAL A 113 22.62 -36.56 -7.09
C VAL A 113 21.58 -36.53 -8.21
N GLN A 114 21.63 -37.58 -9.01
CA GLN A 114 20.63 -37.94 -10.00
C GLN A 114 19.31 -38.22 -9.27
N LEU A 115 18.38 -37.27 -9.34
CA LEU A 115 17.01 -37.44 -8.85
C LEU A 115 16.33 -38.58 -9.63
N GLN A 116 16.30 -39.78 -9.06
CA GLN A 116 15.36 -40.81 -9.45
C GLN A 116 13.98 -40.40 -8.93
N LYS A 117 13.07 -40.12 -9.86
CA LYS A 117 11.63 -40.02 -9.60
C LYS A 117 11.13 -41.40 -9.12
N PRO A 118 10.56 -41.53 -7.92
CA PRO A 118 9.74 -42.70 -7.62
C PRO A 118 8.44 -42.59 -8.42
N SER A 119 8.30 -43.42 -9.43
CA SER A 119 7.04 -43.75 -10.08
C SER A 119 6.17 -44.51 -9.08
N ILE A 120 5.33 -43.79 -8.34
CA ILE A 120 4.25 -44.40 -7.55
C ILE A 120 3.10 -44.66 -8.51
N SER A 121 3.13 -45.84 -9.13
CA SER A 121 1.93 -46.51 -9.62
C SER A 121 1.33 -47.29 -8.47
N SER A 122 0.11 -46.95 -8.06
CA SER A 122 -0.85 -47.85 -7.41
C SER A 122 -2.18 -47.13 -7.36
N GLY A 123 -3.03 -47.42 -8.33
CA GLY A 123 -4.42 -46.98 -8.31
C GLY A 123 -5.14 -47.58 -7.10
N VAL A 124 -5.89 -46.74 -6.39
CA VAL A 124 -6.93 -47.17 -5.48
C VAL A 124 -8.26 -46.78 -6.13
N PRO A 125 -9.14 -47.73 -6.47
CA PRO A 125 -10.48 -47.43 -6.93
C PRO A 125 -11.30 -46.98 -5.73
N ARG A 126 -11.69 -45.71 -5.72
CA ARG A 126 -12.62 -45.15 -4.73
C ARG A 126 -14.05 -45.39 -5.23
N GLN A 127 -14.54 -46.61 -5.07
CA GLN A 127 -15.97 -46.90 -5.09
C GLN A 127 -16.46 -46.93 -3.65
N ASN A 128 -17.40 -46.04 -3.33
CA ASN A 128 -18.41 -46.19 -2.29
C ASN A 128 -19.41 -45.04 -2.49
N SER A 129 -20.27 -45.20 -3.48
CA SER A 129 -21.57 -44.57 -3.57
C SER A 129 -22.46 -45.27 -2.56
N VAL A 130 -22.75 -44.61 -1.44
CA VAL A 130 -23.83 -45.04 -0.55
C VAL A 130 -25.04 -44.24 -0.98
N ASP A 131 -25.96 -44.94 -1.64
CA ASP A 131 -27.29 -44.42 -1.96
C ASP A 131 -28.01 -44.08 -0.66
N LEU A 132 -28.27 -42.78 -0.47
CA LEU A 132 -29.19 -42.32 0.57
C LEU A 132 -30.63 -42.51 0.06
N PRO A 133 -31.53 -43.06 0.88
CA PRO A 133 -32.93 -43.20 0.50
C PRO A 133 -33.61 -41.83 0.41
N ASP A 134 -34.29 -41.64 -0.72
CA ASP A 134 -35.25 -40.57 -0.97
C ASP A 134 -36.30 -40.58 0.15
N THR A 135 -36.33 -39.49 0.90
CA THR A 135 -37.44 -39.18 1.81
C THR A 135 -38.22 -38.03 1.19
N ASP A 136 -39.30 -38.40 0.52
CA ASP A 136 -40.31 -37.47 0.00
C ASP A 136 -40.99 -36.76 1.17
N ALA A 137 -40.47 -35.58 1.50
CA ALA A 137 -41.12 -34.64 2.40
C ALA A 137 -41.50 -33.39 1.59
N GLU A 138 -42.69 -33.43 0.99
CA GLU A 138 -43.42 -32.25 0.54
C GLU A 138 -43.56 -31.28 1.74
N LYS A 139 -42.87 -30.14 1.66
CA LYS A 139 -43.21 -28.97 2.46
C LYS A 139 -42.98 -27.69 1.68
N ASP A 140 -44.07 -27.27 1.07
CA ASP A 140 -44.54 -25.90 0.89
C ASP A 140 -43.61 -24.83 1.49
N THR A 141 -42.84 -24.18 0.60
CA THR A 141 -41.99 -23.03 0.94
C THR A 141 -42.46 -21.82 0.13
N GLY A 142 -43.17 -20.94 0.84
CA GLY A 142 -43.57 -19.62 0.36
C GLY A 142 -42.39 -18.86 -0.25
N GLY A 143 -42.60 -18.42 -1.49
CA GLY A 143 -41.61 -17.75 -2.33
C GLY A 143 -41.12 -16.43 -1.74
N TRP A 144 -39.95 -16.48 -1.11
CA TRP A 144 -39.06 -15.32 -1.06
C TRP A 144 -38.27 -15.31 -2.36
N GLU A 145 -38.61 -14.41 -3.29
CA GLU A 145 -37.82 -14.17 -4.49
C GLU A 145 -36.40 -13.79 -4.07
N ILE A 146 -35.49 -14.75 -4.20
CA ILE A 146 -34.06 -14.55 -3.97
C ILE A 146 -33.63 -13.46 -4.96
N PRO A 147 -33.22 -12.27 -4.49
CA PRO A 147 -32.79 -11.21 -5.39
C PRO A 147 -31.64 -11.77 -6.23
N THR A 148 -31.87 -11.94 -7.53
CA THR A 148 -30.91 -12.48 -8.49
C THR A 148 -29.60 -11.72 -8.30
N GLN A 149 -28.59 -12.39 -7.77
CA GLN A 149 -27.30 -11.79 -7.50
C GLN A 149 -26.79 -11.19 -8.81
N ARG A 150 -26.82 -9.85 -8.91
CA ARG A 150 -26.20 -9.13 -10.02
C ARG A 150 -24.78 -9.66 -10.15
N ASN A 151 -24.53 -10.34 -11.27
CA ASN A 151 -23.24 -10.88 -11.66
C ASN A 151 -22.17 -9.81 -11.44
N ARG A 152 -21.53 -9.87 -10.27
CA ARG A 152 -20.46 -8.98 -9.85
C ARG A 152 -19.28 -9.40 -10.71
N ARG A 153 -19.21 -8.83 -11.92
CA ARG A 153 -18.17 -9.08 -12.92
C ARG A 153 -16.86 -9.28 -12.18
N GLN A 154 -16.44 -10.53 -12.09
CA GLN A 154 -15.19 -10.89 -11.44
C GLN A 154 -14.11 -10.28 -12.33
N ARG A 155 -13.68 -9.07 -11.97
CA ARG A 155 -12.59 -8.40 -12.63
C ARG A 155 -11.38 -9.27 -12.33
N THR A 156 -11.05 -10.16 -13.26
CA THR A 156 -9.83 -10.97 -13.22
C THR A 156 -8.69 -9.99 -13.01
N LYS A 157 -8.11 -10.02 -11.82
CA LYS A 157 -6.98 -9.15 -11.50
C LYS A 157 -5.84 -9.68 -12.35
N LYS A 158 -5.56 -9.00 -13.47
CA LYS A 158 -4.38 -9.28 -14.29
C LYS A 158 -3.17 -9.12 -13.38
N THR A 159 -2.59 -10.25 -12.96
CA THR A 159 -1.37 -10.27 -12.18
C THR A 159 -0.29 -9.63 -13.05
N GLN A 160 0.24 -8.48 -12.62
CA GLN A 160 1.40 -7.92 -13.30
C GLN A 160 2.57 -8.85 -13.03
N ASN A 161 3.23 -9.31 -14.08
CA ASN A 161 4.47 -10.06 -13.97
C ASN A 161 5.56 -9.10 -13.50
N VAL A 162 5.82 -9.08 -12.19
CA VAL A 162 6.91 -8.32 -11.60
C VAL A 162 8.16 -9.19 -11.65
N VAL A 163 9.15 -8.78 -12.42
CA VAL A 163 10.47 -9.44 -12.50
C VAL A 163 11.40 -8.79 -11.47
N TYR A 164 12.08 -9.61 -10.66
CA TYR A 164 13.09 -9.16 -9.70
C TYR A 164 14.48 -9.48 -10.25
N GLY A 165 15.40 -8.51 -10.19
CA GLY A 165 16.79 -8.72 -10.58
C GLY A 165 17.56 -9.49 -9.51
N ASN A 166 18.31 -10.52 -9.92
CA ASN A 166 19.15 -11.36 -9.04
C ASN A 166 20.66 -11.11 -9.25
N ALA A 167 21.04 -10.01 -9.89
CA ALA A 167 22.44 -9.69 -10.15
C ALA A 167 23.17 -9.34 -8.83
N LYS A 168 24.44 -9.76 -8.70
CA LYS A 168 25.29 -9.35 -7.58
C LYS A 168 25.55 -7.85 -7.67
N THR A 169 25.45 -7.17 -6.54
CA THR A 169 25.71 -5.73 -6.45
C THR A 169 27.17 -5.44 -6.79
N ASN A 170 27.41 -4.57 -7.77
CA ASN A 170 28.74 -4.03 -8.04
C ASN A 170 28.89 -2.68 -7.31
N LEU A 171 29.80 -2.62 -6.34
CA LEU A 171 30.03 -1.43 -5.52
C LEU A 171 30.52 -0.22 -6.33
N GLU A 172 31.14 -0.45 -7.49
CA GLU A 172 31.75 0.61 -8.29
C GLU A 172 30.71 1.48 -9.02
N GLN A 173 29.52 0.95 -9.29
CA GLN A 173 28.55 1.60 -10.17
C GLN A 173 27.55 2.49 -9.42
N ASN A 174 27.62 2.59 -8.09
CA ASN A 174 26.64 3.28 -7.24
C ASN A 174 25.17 2.87 -7.51
N PHE A 175 24.96 1.75 -8.21
CA PHE A 175 23.66 1.26 -8.63
C PHE A 175 23.29 0.04 -7.79
N THR A 176 22.80 0.31 -6.58
CA THR A 176 22.49 -0.71 -5.59
C THR A 176 21.01 -0.60 -5.20
N ALA A 177 20.29 -1.72 -5.24
CA ALA A 177 18.95 -1.78 -4.66
C ALA A 177 19.05 -1.50 -3.15
N LYS A 178 18.01 -0.88 -2.56
CA LYS A 178 18.00 -0.56 -1.13
C LYS A 178 18.35 -1.83 -0.31
N PRO A 179 19.50 -1.87 0.39
CA PRO A 179 20.10 -3.12 0.83
C PRO A 179 19.27 -3.86 1.88
N ASN A 180 18.43 -3.14 2.64
CA ASN A 180 17.73 -3.70 3.80
C ASN A 180 16.22 -3.64 3.58
N LYS A 181 15.71 -4.47 2.65
CA LYS A 181 14.28 -4.68 2.56
C LYS A 181 13.85 -5.56 3.74
N LYS A 182 13.04 -5.02 4.64
CA LYS A 182 12.44 -5.80 5.73
C LYS A 182 11.15 -6.46 5.26
N ALA A 183 10.99 -7.74 5.55
CA ALA A 183 9.72 -8.43 5.49
C ALA A 183 8.99 -8.18 6.82
N TRP A 184 7.75 -7.73 6.72
CA TRP A 184 6.89 -7.47 7.88
C TRP A 184 5.82 -8.55 7.97
N ILE A 185 5.76 -9.19 9.13
CA ILE A 185 4.92 -10.34 9.40
C ILE A 185 4.03 -10.02 10.58
N TYR A 186 2.75 -10.33 10.44
CA TYR A 186 1.77 -10.27 11.50
C TYR A 186 1.72 -11.64 12.17
N LEU A 187 1.92 -11.65 13.47
CA LEU A 187 1.75 -12.80 14.35
C LEU A 187 0.52 -12.57 15.21
N GLY A 188 -0.44 -13.49 15.20
CA GLY A 188 -1.67 -13.37 15.97
C GLY A 188 -2.03 -14.69 16.67
N LYS A 189 -3.09 -14.65 17.49
CA LYS A 189 -3.49 -15.77 18.36
C LYS A 189 -2.39 -16.21 19.32
N VAL A 190 -1.56 -15.28 19.76
CA VAL A 190 -0.54 -15.54 20.77
C VAL A 190 -1.20 -15.48 22.16
N LYS A 191 -0.71 -16.29 23.11
CA LYS A 191 -1.20 -16.28 24.49
C LYS A 191 -1.03 -14.88 25.12
N PRO A 192 -1.96 -14.43 25.96
CA PRO A 192 -1.96 -13.08 26.51
C PRO A 192 -0.72 -12.73 27.35
N ASP A 193 -0.13 -13.71 28.01
CA ASP A 193 1.03 -13.53 28.90
C ASP A 193 2.38 -13.61 28.16
N THR A 194 2.38 -13.49 26.83
CA THR A 194 3.61 -13.58 26.04
C THR A 194 4.18 -12.20 25.80
N ASP A 195 5.44 -11.99 26.17
CA ASP A 195 6.15 -10.73 25.92
C ASP A 195 6.94 -10.74 24.60
N GLU A 196 7.33 -9.55 24.15
CA GLU A 196 8.12 -9.36 22.92
C GLU A 196 9.46 -10.11 22.97
N ASP A 197 10.10 -10.14 24.14
CA ASP A 197 11.40 -10.81 24.33
C ASP A 197 11.31 -12.32 24.19
N VAL A 198 10.19 -12.93 24.57
CA VAL A 198 9.97 -14.38 24.40
C VAL A 198 9.94 -14.71 22.91
N ILE A 199 9.25 -13.90 22.11
CA ILE A 199 9.16 -14.07 20.65
C ILE A 199 10.53 -13.80 20.01
N ARG A 200 11.22 -12.72 20.43
CA ARG A 200 12.56 -12.39 19.94
C ARG A 200 13.53 -13.55 20.19
N ASN A 201 13.56 -14.07 21.42
CA ASN A 201 14.39 -15.20 21.80
C ASN A 201 14.04 -16.48 21.03
N TYR A 202 12.75 -16.76 20.81
CA TYR A 202 12.31 -17.91 20.02
C TYR A 202 12.84 -17.84 18.59
N VAL A 203 12.66 -16.69 17.92
CA VAL A 203 13.11 -16.49 16.54
C VAL A 203 14.63 -16.52 16.44
N SER A 204 15.36 -15.86 17.34
CA SER A 204 16.83 -15.85 17.35
C SER A 204 17.43 -17.23 17.58
N ARG A 205 16.81 -18.09 18.40
CA ARG A 205 17.26 -19.49 18.58
C ARG A 205 17.08 -20.34 17.33
N LYS A 206 16.03 -20.10 16.56
CA LYS A 206 15.72 -20.84 15.32
C LYS A 206 16.45 -20.27 14.10
N LEU A 207 16.74 -18.98 14.09
CA LEU A 207 17.41 -18.24 13.01
C LEU A 207 18.49 -17.33 13.62
N PRO A 208 19.66 -17.88 13.98
CA PRO A 208 20.75 -17.09 14.55
C PRO A 208 21.36 -16.11 13.53
N GLU A 209 21.19 -16.34 12.23
CA GLU A 209 21.70 -15.47 11.15
C GLU A 209 20.87 -14.18 10.95
N ALA A 210 19.77 -14.01 11.69
CA ALA A 210 18.89 -12.86 11.57
C ALA A 210 19.32 -11.71 12.50
N ASP A 211 20.35 -10.97 12.11
CA ASP A 211 20.95 -9.91 12.94
C ASP A 211 20.01 -8.70 13.24
N GLU A 212 19.02 -8.43 12.39
CA GLU A 212 18.13 -7.27 12.51
C GLU A 212 16.65 -7.64 12.78
N LEU A 213 16.40 -8.38 13.86
CA LEU A 213 15.04 -8.75 14.27
C LEU A 213 14.35 -7.63 15.06
N ILE A 214 13.24 -7.11 14.53
CA ILE A 214 12.36 -6.15 15.21
C ILE A 214 11.08 -6.89 15.60
N VAL A 215 10.65 -6.78 16.85
CA VAL A 215 9.37 -7.28 17.34
C VAL A 215 8.69 -6.12 18.04
N GLU A 216 7.45 -5.84 17.67
CA GLU A 216 6.60 -4.80 18.27
C GLU A 216 5.25 -5.44 18.62
N LYS A 217 4.82 -5.32 19.88
CA LYS A 217 3.48 -5.72 20.31
C LYS A 217 2.44 -4.75 19.72
N LEU A 218 1.34 -5.30 19.22
CA LEU A 218 0.25 -4.54 18.63
C LEU A 218 -0.89 -4.42 19.63
N ASN A 219 -1.44 -3.21 19.76
CA ASN A 219 -2.66 -2.98 20.54
C ASN A 219 -3.86 -3.60 19.82
N SER A 220 -4.19 -4.84 20.18
CA SER A 220 -5.34 -5.56 19.63
C SER A 220 -6.48 -5.60 20.64
N ALA A 221 -7.71 -5.35 20.18
CA ALA A 221 -8.90 -5.36 21.04
C ALA A 221 -9.39 -6.77 21.43
N GLY A 222 -8.63 -7.83 21.08
CA GLY A 222 -9.03 -9.22 21.29
C GLY A 222 -8.51 -9.81 22.60
N LYS A 223 -8.96 -11.03 22.92
CA LYS A 223 -8.45 -11.81 24.08
C LYS A 223 -7.01 -12.28 23.91
N ASN A 224 -6.53 -12.33 22.67
CA ASN A 224 -5.21 -12.84 22.32
C ASN A 224 -4.31 -11.68 21.92
N GLU A 225 -3.02 -11.86 22.14
CA GLU A 225 -2.03 -10.87 21.78
C GLU A 225 -1.60 -11.00 20.32
N SER A 226 -1.17 -9.87 19.78
CA SER A 226 -0.73 -9.75 18.40
C SER A 226 0.60 -9.02 18.34
N PHE A 227 1.46 -9.44 17.42
CA PHE A 227 2.79 -8.87 17.25
C PHE A 227 3.05 -8.59 15.78
N LYS A 228 3.90 -7.59 15.56
CA LYS A 228 4.47 -7.24 14.27
C LYS A 228 5.95 -7.56 14.31
N ILE A 229 6.39 -8.38 13.38
CA ILE A 229 7.77 -8.85 13.29
C ILE A 229 8.39 -8.31 12.01
N GLY A 230 9.51 -7.61 12.14
CA GLY A 230 10.34 -7.13 11.04
C GLY A 230 11.62 -7.96 10.98
N ILE A 231 11.85 -8.63 9.85
CA ILE A 231 13.06 -9.43 9.60
C ILE A 231 13.63 -9.10 8.22
N ASN A 232 14.90 -9.43 7.96
CA ASN A 232 15.48 -9.32 6.62
C ASN A 232 14.68 -10.18 5.62
N PHE A 233 14.38 -9.62 4.44
CA PHE A 233 13.58 -10.29 3.40
C PHE A 233 14.16 -11.64 2.96
N VAL A 234 15.47 -11.85 3.07
CA VAL A 234 16.14 -13.13 2.77
C VAL A 234 15.54 -14.28 3.60
N PHE A 235 15.23 -14.04 4.87
CA PHE A 235 14.71 -15.06 5.78
C PHE A 235 13.18 -15.18 5.75
N LYS A 236 12.49 -14.40 4.92
CA LYS A 236 11.03 -14.33 4.86
C LYS A 236 10.39 -15.70 4.67
N ASP A 237 10.94 -16.54 3.80
CA ASP A 237 10.30 -17.80 3.43
C ASP A 237 10.46 -18.85 4.54
N ASN A 238 11.60 -18.85 5.24
CA ASN A 238 11.82 -19.68 6.43
C ASN A 238 10.80 -19.37 7.52
N ILE A 239 10.63 -18.09 7.86
CA ILE A 239 9.68 -17.65 8.90
C ILE A 239 8.22 -17.71 8.44
N SER A 240 7.95 -17.74 7.13
CA SER A 240 6.58 -17.91 6.61
C SER A 240 6.12 -19.37 6.60
N SER A 241 7.01 -20.32 6.85
CA SER A 241 6.68 -21.74 6.89
C SER A 241 5.88 -22.08 8.16
N ALA A 242 4.85 -22.90 8.02
CA ALA A 242 3.99 -23.27 9.15
C ALA A 242 4.76 -24.04 10.24
N GLY A 243 5.70 -24.90 9.86
CA GLY A 243 6.53 -25.67 10.79
C GLY A 243 7.55 -24.84 11.57
N PHE A 244 7.74 -23.57 11.25
CA PHE A 244 8.59 -22.66 12.02
C PHE A 244 7.96 -22.28 13.36
N TRP A 245 6.63 -22.24 13.43
CA TRP A 245 5.89 -21.68 14.56
C TRP A 245 5.23 -22.75 15.42
N PRO A 246 5.03 -22.46 16.73
CA PRO A 246 4.22 -23.32 17.58
C PRO A 246 2.79 -23.46 17.05
N ASP A 247 2.16 -24.59 17.36
CA ASP A 247 0.78 -24.86 16.96
C ASP A 247 -0.21 -23.80 17.49
N GLY A 248 -1.24 -23.51 16.71
CA GLY A 248 -2.28 -22.53 17.01
C GLY A 248 -1.93 -21.06 16.70
N VAL A 249 -0.66 -20.74 16.42
CA VAL A 249 -0.23 -19.37 16.09
C VAL A 249 -0.62 -19.01 14.65
N LEU A 250 -1.20 -17.83 14.47
CA LEU A 250 -1.59 -17.32 13.15
C LEU A 250 -0.47 -16.46 12.56
N ILE A 251 -0.01 -16.77 11.35
CA ILE A 251 0.98 -15.97 10.62
C ILE A 251 0.38 -15.42 9.34
N ARG A 252 0.57 -14.12 9.11
CA ARG A 252 0.17 -13.44 7.88
C ARG A 252 1.19 -12.38 7.48
N ARG A 253 1.11 -11.92 6.23
CA ARG A 253 1.85 -10.71 5.81
C ARG A 253 1.28 -9.51 6.57
N PHE A 254 2.15 -8.72 7.20
CA PHE A 254 1.72 -7.46 7.80
C PHE A 254 1.48 -6.43 6.69
N HIS A 255 0.28 -5.87 6.66
CA HIS A 255 -0.08 -4.80 5.76
C HIS A 255 -0.03 -3.49 6.52
N PHE A 256 0.87 -2.59 6.09
CA PHE A 256 0.78 -1.21 6.53
C PHE A 256 -0.53 -0.65 6.01
N GLY A 257 -1.44 -0.31 6.93
CA GLY A 257 -2.59 0.50 6.60
C GLY A 257 -2.07 1.70 5.82
N LYS A 258 -2.76 2.06 4.74
CA LYS A 258 -2.49 3.35 4.10
C LYS A 258 -2.70 4.36 5.21
N LYS A 259 -1.63 5.06 5.61
CA LYS A 259 -1.79 6.21 6.50
C LYS A 259 -2.92 7.03 5.87
N PRO A 260 -3.99 7.38 6.60
CA PRO A 260 -4.93 8.35 6.06
C PRO A 260 -4.05 9.49 5.59
N PHE A 261 -4.18 9.84 4.31
CA PHE A 261 -3.52 11.01 3.78
C PHE A 261 -4.19 12.16 4.50
N LEU A 262 -3.72 12.46 5.71
CA LEU A 262 -4.01 13.67 6.43
C LEU A 262 -3.53 14.73 5.44
N GLY A 263 -4.48 15.42 4.81
CA GLY A 263 -4.15 16.52 3.91
C GLY A 263 -3.17 17.43 4.64
N GLU A 264 -2.22 18.00 3.89
CA GLU A 264 -1.03 18.73 4.34
C GLU A 264 -1.28 19.98 5.22
N THR A 265 -2.41 20.09 5.92
CA THR A 265 -2.66 21.17 6.89
C THR A 265 -2.38 20.65 8.30
N GLY A 266 -1.14 20.79 8.75
CA GLY A 266 -0.79 20.61 10.16
C GLY A 266 0.55 19.94 10.32
N GLU A 267 1.57 20.75 10.57
CA GLU A 267 2.87 20.30 11.07
C GLU A 267 2.70 19.22 12.15
N PRO A 268 3.49 18.15 12.12
CA PRO A 268 3.61 17.29 13.29
C PRO A 268 4.26 18.15 14.38
N THR A 269 3.47 18.69 15.30
CA THR A 269 3.99 19.18 16.57
C THR A 269 4.63 17.99 17.26
N ASN A 270 5.95 17.92 17.13
CA ASN A 270 6.80 17.08 17.94
C ASN A 270 6.73 17.59 19.38
N GLU A 271 5.64 17.27 20.08
CA GLU A 271 5.57 17.37 21.54
C GLU A 271 6.30 16.17 22.14
N ASN A 272 7.62 16.13 21.95
CA ASN A 272 8.50 15.38 22.84
C ASN A 272 9.85 16.11 23.04
N SER A 273 9.79 17.44 23.05
CA SER A 273 10.86 18.28 23.60
C SER A 273 10.67 18.40 25.11
N GLN A 274 11.45 17.60 25.85
CA GLN A 274 12.12 17.98 27.09
C GLN A 274 11.34 18.87 28.08
N ALA A 275 10.64 18.24 29.03
CA ALA A 275 10.47 18.80 30.36
C ALA A 275 11.40 18.04 31.32
N LEU A 276 12.67 18.44 31.35
CA LEU A 276 13.63 18.04 32.36
C LEU A 276 13.86 19.25 33.29
N LEU A 277 13.37 19.10 34.52
CA LEU A 277 13.86 19.64 35.80
C LEU A 277 13.93 21.17 35.99
N GLU A 278 13.20 21.66 37.01
CA GLU A 278 13.79 22.42 38.12
C GLU A 278 12.82 22.55 39.31
N GLY A 279 13.35 22.33 40.52
CA GLY A 279 12.69 22.61 41.82
C GLY A 279 12.12 21.36 42.51
N THR A 280 12.36 21.07 43.78
CA THR A 280 12.87 21.83 44.91
C THR A 280 13.15 20.85 46.05
N SER A 281 14.30 20.94 46.72
CA SER A 281 14.50 20.89 48.19
C SER A 281 15.98 21.05 48.52
#